data_AF-A0A0W1AAL6-F1
#
_entry.id   AF-A0A0W1AAL6-F1
#
_cell.length_a   1.000
_cell.length_b   1.000
_cell.length_c   1.000
_cell.angle_alpha   90.00
_cell.angle_beta   90.00
_cell.angle_gamma   90.00
#
_symmetry.space_group_name_H-M   'P 1'
#
loop_
_entity.id
_entity.type
_entity.pdbx_description
1 polymer ?
#
loop_
_entity_poly.entity_id
_entity_poly.type
_entity_poly.pdbx_seq_one_letter_code
_entity_poly.pdbx_strand_id
1 'polypeptide(L)'
;MFAKFKSKKSPQTKRIAFVDIDDTIIKNGKLNQEVVEKLKDGNYDQIILFSQRSRQVQVENLKHRYFYVQNSNSNELITTSQVVDALTNELKPKKPIKVSSSADTAFGKPMEYYKSKLKSFEDKLFKAFSNQKELGMEAPDISAFKKEIEEDEEAIKKRFGEHPLTKEEQYKSLAESLGPDVEIDFFDDSYANLKGVYNDPTIEKKPNLYSVYKGKVESWGESHYKEIKEIGQLLTDINTLRKSLQKIERSLDAPEDKRTMAHQALMKIKQFDEDYSKSKRFWDTPSDELVSVKQIIKSRGLESDLESLHETVKLSESCHLRGRSNRASPQDFEKFKQTQVGLRQLVTDLRSDAISPPAPPDSQTSEDETSKQQLH
;
A
#
# COMPACT_ATOMS: atom_id res chain seq x y z
N MET A 1 -26.90 -57.24 27.06
CA MET A 1 -25.56 -56.66 26.82
C MET A 1 -25.73 -55.46 25.89
N PHE A 2 -25.68 -54.24 26.40
CA PHE A 2 -25.72 -53.04 25.56
C PHE A 2 -24.30 -52.69 25.10
N ALA A 3 -24.06 -52.78 23.80
CA ALA A 3 -22.81 -52.36 23.19
C ALA A 3 -22.62 -50.85 23.40
N LYS A 4 -21.57 -50.47 24.14
CA LYS A 4 -21.11 -49.08 24.25
C LYS A 4 -20.67 -48.61 22.86
N PHE A 5 -21.52 -47.85 22.17
CA PHE A 5 -21.09 -47.06 21.03
C PHE A 5 -20.06 -46.04 21.53
N LYS A 6 -18.78 -46.26 21.20
CA LYS A 6 -17.75 -45.23 21.34
C LYS A 6 -18.14 -44.08 20.41
N SER A 7 -18.54 -42.94 20.97
CA SER A 7 -18.73 -41.72 20.18
C SER A 7 -17.42 -41.42 19.47
N LYS A 8 -17.40 -41.47 18.13
CA LYS A 8 -16.29 -40.92 17.35
C LYS A 8 -16.15 -39.46 17.76
N LYS A 9 -15.05 -39.09 18.43
CA LYS A 9 -14.67 -37.69 18.64
C LYS A 9 -14.72 -37.02 17.26
N SER A 10 -15.49 -35.95 17.13
CA SER A 10 -15.45 -35.10 15.94
C SER A 10 -13.99 -34.69 15.67
N PRO A 11 -13.53 -34.72 14.42
CA PRO A 11 -12.18 -34.26 14.10
C PRO A 11 -12.01 -32.83 14.60
N GLN A 12 -10.94 -32.59 15.37
CA GLN A 12 -10.60 -31.28 15.89
C GLN A 12 -10.12 -30.41 14.71
N THR A 13 -10.80 -29.29 14.46
CA THR A 13 -10.39 -28.31 13.45
C THR A 13 -9.00 -27.78 13.80
N LYS A 14 -8.08 -27.83 12.84
CA LYS A 14 -6.71 -27.33 13.03
C LYS A 14 -6.69 -25.82 12.80
N ARG A 15 -5.98 -25.07 13.63
CA ARG A 15 -5.80 -23.63 13.46
C ARG A 15 -4.41 -23.34 12.92
N ILE A 16 -4.33 -22.63 11.79
CA ILE A 16 -3.08 -22.38 11.08
C ILE A 16 -2.93 -20.88 10.85
N ALA A 17 -1.74 -20.34 11.10
CA ALA A 17 -1.42 -18.96 10.73
C ALA A 17 -0.65 -18.94 9.40
N PHE A 18 -1.12 -18.15 8.45
CA PHE A 18 -0.37 -17.78 7.25
C PHE A 18 0.17 -16.36 7.48
N VAL A 19 1.49 -16.20 7.47
CA VAL A 19 2.12 -14.95 7.88
C VAL A 19 3.09 -14.51 6.81
N ASP A 20 2.84 -13.37 6.16
CA ASP A 20 3.84 -12.82 5.25
C ASP A 20 5.15 -12.49 5.97
N ILE A 21 6.25 -12.48 5.21
CA ILE A 21 7.58 -12.27 5.76
C ILE A 21 7.97 -10.79 5.78
N ASP A 22 7.92 -10.15 4.63
CA ASP A 22 8.49 -8.82 4.44
C ASP A 22 7.50 -7.78 4.96
N ASP A 23 7.96 -6.85 5.82
CA ASP A 23 7.14 -5.82 6.48
C ASP A 23 5.96 -6.31 7.36
N THR A 24 5.71 -7.63 7.39
CA THR A 24 4.74 -8.31 8.26
C THR A 24 5.42 -8.92 9.50
N ILE A 25 6.02 -10.11 9.42
CA ILE A 25 6.72 -10.73 10.57
C ILE A 25 8.10 -10.10 10.79
N ILE A 26 8.73 -9.55 9.75
CA ILE A 26 9.95 -8.76 9.86
C ILE A 26 9.58 -7.29 9.78
N LYS A 27 10.05 -6.50 10.74
CA LYS A 27 10.01 -5.04 10.67
C LYS A 27 11.38 -4.47 11.05
N ASN A 28 11.94 -3.62 10.20
CA ASN A 28 13.27 -3.03 10.40
C ASN A 28 14.33 -4.10 10.71
N GLY A 29 14.29 -5.19 9.95
CA GLY A 29 15.21 -6.33 10.09
C GLY A 29 15.08 -7.12 11.41
N LYS A 30 14.03 -6.94 12.20
CA LYS A 30 13.77 -7.72 13.43
C LYS A 30 12.39 -8.34 13.40
N LEU A 31 12.14 -9.33 14.27
CA LEU A 31 10.78 -9.85 14.45
C LEU A 31 9.84 -8.77 14.97
N ASN A 32 8.69 -8.65 14.31
CA ASN A 32 7.58 -7.82 14.74
C ASN A 32 6.91 -8.44 15.97
N GLN A 33 7.12 -7.81 17.14
CA GLN A 33 6.70 -8.38 18.42
C GLN A 33 5.18 -8.49 18.56
N GLU A 34 4.40 -7.58 17.98
CA GLU A 34 2.93 -7.68 18.03
C GLU A 34 2.42 -8.91 17.26
N VAL A 35 3.03 -9.21 16.11
CA VAL A 35 2.71 -10.44 15.36
C VAL A 35 3.16 -11.66 16.17
N VAL A 36 4.34 -11.64 16.77
CA VAL A 36 4.85 -12.74 17.61
C VAL A 36 3.92 -13.03 18.79
N GLU A 37 3.49 -12.00 19.53
CA GLU A 37 2.55 -12.17 20.65
C GLU A 37 1.19 -12.70 20.16
N LYS A 38 0.67 -12.19 19.05
CA LYS A 38 -0.55 -12.74 18.44
C LYS A 38 -0.39 -14.22 18.06
N LEU A 39 0.77 -14.61 17.53
CA LEU A 39 1.10 -16.00 17.21
C LEU A 39 1.25 -16.89 18.45
N LYS A 40 1.72 -16.35 19.58
CA LYS A 40 1.75 -17.06 20.86
C LYS A 40 0.33 -17.34 21.35
N ASP A 41 -0.49 -16.31 21.41
CA ASP A 41 -1.85 -16.32 21.96
C ASP A 41 -2.87 -17.08 21.11
N GLY A 42 -2.68 -17.11 19.78
CA GLY A 42 -3.65 -17.67 18.84
C GLY A 42 -3.82 -19.20 18.86
N ASN A 43 -3.09 -19.93 19.72
CA ASN A 43 -3.16 -21.40 19.84
C ASN A 43 -3.04 -22.16 18.52
N TYR A 44 -2.22 -21.67 17.59
CA TYR A 44 -1.99 -22.31 16.30
C TYR A 44 -1.31 -23.68 16.41
N ASP A 45 -1.82 -24.67 15.67
CA ASP A 45 -1.20 -25.98 15.48
C ASP A 45 0.03 -25.91 14.57
N GLN A 46 0.03 -24.94 13.65
CA GLN A 46 1.10 -24.73 12.68
C GLN A 46 1.16 -23.26 12.27
N ILE A 47 2.37 -22.77 12.01
CA ILE A 47 2.60 -21.46 11.39
C ILE A 47 3.26 -21.69 10.04
N ILE A 48 2.79 -20.99 9.02
CA ILE A 48 3.34 -21.02 7.68
C ILE A 48 3.75 -19.60 7.32
N LEU A 49 5.05 -19.39 7.15
CA LEU A 49 5.56 -18.17 6.55
C LEU A 49 5.16 -18.17 5.07
N PHE A 50 4.30 -17.23 4.69
CA PHE A 50 3.55 -17.21 3.43
C PHE A 50 4.09 -16.10 2.52
N SER A 51 5.09 -16.45 1.71
CA SER A 51 5.93 -15.47 1.02
C SER A 51 5.85 -15.59 -0.49
N GLN A 52 6.18 -14.49 -1.20
CA GLN A 52 6.44 -14.49 -2.64
C GLN A 52 7.93 -14.56 -2.99
N ARG A 53 8.80 -14.83 -2.00
CA ARG A 53 10.23 -14.98 -2.21
C ARG A 53 10.55 -16.17 -3.12
N SER A 54 11.28 -15.91 -4.20
CA SER A 54 11.95 -16.88 -5.08
C SER A 54 13.46 -16.58 -5.10
N ARG A 55 14.27 -17.42 -5.76
CA ARG A 55 15.70 -17.15 -5.93
C ARG A 55 15.95 -15.78 -6.57
N GLN A 56 15.23 -15.47 -7.65
CA GLN A 56 15.35 -14.18 -8.34
C GLN A 56 14.99 -13.00 -7.44
N VAL A 57 13.87 -13.09 -6.73
CA VAL A 57 13.46 -12.04 -5.77
C VAL A 57 14.48 -11.90 -4.63
N GLN A 58 15.08 -13.00 -4.18
CA GLN A 58 16.08 -12.98 -3.12
C GLN A 58 17.40 -12.33 -3.55
N VAL A 59 17.79 -12.38 -4.83
CA VAL A 59 18.97 -11.63 -5.31
C VAL A 59 18.80 -10.14 -5.02
N GLU A 60 17.68 -9.56 -5.44
CA GLU A 60 17.42 -8.14 -5.25
C GLU A 60 17.19 -7.79 -3.77
N ASN A 61 16.39 -8.60 -3.06
CA ASN A 61 16.11 -8.36 -1.64
C ASN A 61 17.38 -8.43 -0.78
N LEU A 62 18.23 -9.44 -0.99
CA LEU A 62 19.48 -9.57 -0.24
C LEU A 62 20.48 -8.50 -0.64
N LYS A 63 20.55 -8.12 -1.91
CA LYS A 63 21.44 -7.04 -2.37
C LYS A 63 21.07 -5.72 -1.72
N HIS A 64 19.78 -5.38 -1.74
CA HIS A 64 19.26 -4.19 -1.07
C HIS A 64 19.57 -4.24 0.43
N ARG A 65 19.16 -5.30 1.14
CA ARG A 65 19.41 -5.43 2.58
C ARG A 65 20.90 -5.40 2.92
N TYR A 66 21.76 -6.03 2.12
CA TYR A 66 23.21 -6.00 2.32
C TYR A 66 23.77 -4.58 2.28
N PHE A 67 23.39 -3.74 1.29
CA PHE A 67 23.82 -2.34 1.23
C PHE A 67 23.32 -1.51 2.42
N TYR A 68 22.12 -1.78 2.92
CA TYR A 68 21.61 -1.10 4.12
C TYR A 68 22.30 -1.56 5.41
N VAL A 69 22.61 -2.86 5.52
CA VAL A 69 23.27 -3.47 6.69
C VAL A 69 24.78 -3.15 6.74
N GLN A 70 25.43 -2.83 5.61
CA GLN A 70 26.82 -2.35 5.63
C GLN A 70 27.03 -1.13 6.55
N ASN A 71 25.98 -0.33 6.77
CA ASN A 71 26.03 0.89 7.57
C ASN A 71 25.54 0.71 9.02
N SER A 72 25.24 -0.52 9.47
CA SER A 72 24.71 -0.77 10.81
C SER A 72 25.31 -2.02 11.49
N ASN A 73 25.58 -1.94 12.80
CA ASN A 73 26.10 -3.05 13.62
C ASN A 73 24.99 -4.07 14.00
N SER A 74 24.10 -4.40 13.08
CA SER A 74 22.79 -4.95 13.44
C SER A 74 22.68 -6.47 13.30
N ASN A 75 22.07 -7.11 14.31
CA ASN A 75 21.58 -8.49 14.28
C ASN A 75 20.32 -8.61 13.42
N GLU A 76 20.37 -8.15 12.17
CA GLU A 76 19.21 -8.14 11.29
C GLU A 76 18.92 -9.52 10.70
N LEU A 77 17.62 -9.84 10.64
CA LEU A 77 17.06 -11.00 9.98
C LEU A 77 16.94 -10.69 8.49
N ILE A 78 17.85 -11.28 7.72
CA ILE A 78 18.05 -10.99 6.31
C ILE A 78 17.47 -12.14 5.47
N THR A 79 17.87 -13.38 5.77
CA THR A 79 17.42 -14.57 5.05
C THR A 79 16.13 -15.14 5.63
N THR A 80 15.42 -15.95 4.84
CA THR A 80 14.23 -16.67 5.32
C THR A 80 14.59 -17.68 6.41
N SER A 81 15.77 -18.32 6.33
CA SER A 81 16.28 -19.22 7.39
C SER A 81 16.45 -18.53 8.73
N GLN A 82 17.03 -17.32 8.76
CA GLN A 82 17.19 -16.53 9.98
C GLN A 82 15.85 -16.18 10.63
N VAL A 83 14.83 -15.88 9.82
CA VAL A 83 13.47 -15.58 10.32
C VAL A 83 12.84 -16.81 10.94
N VAL A 84 12.94 -17.97 10.28
CA VAL A 84 12.45 -19.25 10.81
C VAL A 84 13.12 -19.56 12.14
N ASP A 85 14.45 -19.42 12.23
CA ASP A 85 15.20 -19.71 13.45
C ASP A 85 14.84 -18.75 14.59
N ALA A 86 14.78 -17.44 14.30
CA ALA A 86 14.39 -16.43 15.28
C ALA A 86 12.97 -16.68 15.79
N LEU A 87 12.01 -16.92 14.90
CA LEU A 87 10.61 -17.17 15.27
C LEU A 87 10.47 -18.50 16.04
N THR A 88 11.22 -19.54 15.66
CA THR A 88 11.25 -20.82 16.39
C THR A 88 11.72 -20.63 17.83
N ASN A 89 12.68 -19.72 18.07
CA ASN A 89 13.21 -19.46 19.40
C ASN A 89 12.23 -18.64 20.26
N GLU A 90 11.47 -17.73 19.65
CA GLU A 90 10.46 -16.91 20.33
C GLU A 90 9.19 -17.70 20.69
N LEU A 91 8.76 -18.63 19.84
CA LEU A 91 7.53 -19.39 20.04
C LEU A 91 7.77 -20.62 20.94
N LYS A 92 7.55 -20.46 22.24
CA LYS A 92 7.60 -21.54 23.24
C LYS A 92 6.18 -21.88 23.75
N PRO A 93 5.76 -23.16 23.81
CA PRO A 93 6.47 -24.35 23.32
C PRO A 93 6.63 -24.33 21.79
N LYS A 94 7.66 -25.03 21.28
CA LYS A 94 8.02 -25.02 19.84
C LYS A 94 6.80 -25.38 18.98
N LYS A 95 6.35 -24.43 18.17
CA LYS A 95 5.32 -24.62 17.14
C LYS A 95 5.98 -25.00 15.81
N PRO A 96 5.40 -25.92 15.01
CA PRO A 96 5.92 -26.21 13.68
C PRO A 96 5.83 -24.98 12.78
N ILE A 97 6.98 -24.49 12.31
CA ILE A 97 7.07 -23.43 11.31
C ILE A 97 7.42 -24.06 9.96
N LYS A 98 6.63 -23.75 8.94
CA LYS A 98 6.91 -24.08 7.54
C LYS A 98 6.98 -22.79 6.72
N VAL A 99 7.46 -22.89 5.49
CA VAL A 99 7.52 -21.78 4.55
C VAL A 99 6.82 -22.22 3.29
N SER A 100 5.88 -21.41 2.79
CA SER A 100 5.33 -21.53 1.45
C SER A 100 5.77 -20.36 0.61
N SER A 101 6.17 -20.66 -0.62
CA SER A 101 6.56 -19.68 -1.63
C SER A 101 5.58 -19.71 -2.80
N SER A 102 5.38 -18.57 -3.47
CA SER A 102 4.64 -18.49 -4.74
C SER A 102 5.25 -19.34 -5.85
N ALA A 103 6.50 -19.81 -5.68
CA ALA A 103 7.16 -20.74 -6.58
C ALA A 103 6.88 -22.23 -6.28
N ASP A 104 6.26 -22.57 -5.14
CA ASP A 104 6.11 -23.98 -4.69
C ASP A 104 5.51 -24.89 -5.77
N THR A 105 4.44 -24.43 -6.40
CA THR A 105 3.65 -25.19 -7.38
C THR A 105 4.34 -25.38 -8.73
N ALA A 106 5.43 -24.64 -9.01
CA ALA A 106 6.31 -24.94 -10.15
C ALA A 106 7.27 -26.10 -9.84
N PHE A 107 7.53 -26.38 -8.55
CA PHE A 107 8.58 -27.28 -8.09
C PHE A 107 8.09 -28.50 -7.31
N GLY A 108 6.77 -28.64 -7.12
CA GLY A 108 6.19 -29.79 -6.46
C GLY A 108 4.97 -29.41 -5.64
N LYS A 109 4.92 -29.92 -4.41
CA LYS A 109 3.82 -29.65 -3.48
C LYS A 109 4.05 -28.33 -2.73
N PRO A 110 2.97 -27.72 -2.20
CA PRO A 110 3.10 -26.58 -1.31
C PRO A 110 4.11 -26.82 -0.18
N MET A 111 4.93 -25.81 0.11
CA MET A 111 6.00 -25.78 1.11
C MET A 111 7.28 -26.61 0.80
N GLU A 112 7.43 -27.16 -0.40
CA GLU A 112 8.62 -27.94 -0.77
C GLU A 112 9.76 -27.09 -1.34
N TYR A 113 9.44 -26.00 -2.04
CA TYR A 113 10.44 -25.21 -2.76
C TYR A 113 11.44 -24.55 -1.80
N TYR A 114 10.97 -24.07 -0.64
CA TYR A 114 11.87 -23.49 0.36
C TYR A 114 12.97 -24.48 0.80
N LYS A 115 12.56 -25.71 1.12
CA LYS A 115 13.48 -26.74 1.64
C LYS A 115 14.43 -27.26 0.57
N SER A 116 13.95 -27.43 -0.66
CA SER A 116 14.68 -28.09 -1.73
C SER A 116 15.56 -27.14 -2.55
N LYS A 117 15.22 -25.85 -2.61
CA LYS A 117 15.87 -24.87 -3.49
C LYS A 117 16.27 -23.59 -2.75
N LEU A 118 15.29 -22.89 -2.16
CA LEU A 118 15.49 -21.51 -1.70
C LEU A 118 16.47 -21.41 -0.53
N LYS A 119 16.35 -22.27 0.49
CA LYS A 119 17.18 -22.17 1.70
C LYS A 119 18.67 -22.25 1.38
N SER A 120 19.10 -23.28 0.65
CA SER A 120 20.51 -23.43 0.30
C SER A 120 21.02 -22.32 -0.62
N PHE A 121 20.14 -21.77 -1.46
CA PHE A 121 20.48 -20.64 -2.31
C PHE A 121 20.71 -19.37 -1.48
N GLU A 122 19.77 -19.01 -0.59
CA GLU A 122 19.91 -17.86 0.32
C GLU A 122 21.16 -17.99 1.18
N ASP A 123 21.45 -19.18 1.72
CA ASP A 123 22.64 -19.42 2.56
C ASP A 123 23.95 -19.19 1.77
N LYS A 124 24.03 -19.65 0.51
CA LYS A 124 25.20 -19.41 -0.37
C LYS A 124 25.33 -17.94 -0.77
N LEU A 125 24.22 -17.31 -1.14
CA LEU A 125 24.17 -15.93 -1.63
C LEU A 125 24.55 -14.96 -0.50
N PHE A 126 23.98 -15.15 0.69
CA PHE A 126 24.31 -14.38 1.88
C PHE A 126 25.80 -14.50 2.25
N LYS A 127 26.37 -15.71 2.15
CA LYS A 127 27.81 -15.93 2.38
C LYS A 127 28.68 -15.24 1.35
N ALA A 128 28.30 -15.28 0.06
CA ALA A 128 29.04 -14.59 -0.99
C ALA A 128 29.10 -13.07 -0.74
N PHE A 129 27.97 -12.48 -0.34
CA PHE A 129 27.89 -11.06 -0.01
C PHE A 129 28.74 -10.73 1.23
N SER A 130 28.66 -11.56 2.28
CA SER A 130 29.45 -11.38 3.49
C SER A 130 30.96 -11.44 3.23
N ASN A 131 31.42 -12.37 2.41
CA ASN A 131 32.84 -12.50 2.06
C ASN A 131 33.34 -11.29 1.23
N GLN A 132 32.52 -10.77 0.32
CA GLN A 132 32.86 -9.56 -0.44
C GLN A 132 32.92 -8.31 0.43
N LYS A 133 32.15 -8.26 1.53
CA LYS A 133 32.26 -7.23 2.58
C LYS A 133 33.65 -7.23 3.18
N GLU A 134 34.13 -8.40 3.59
CA GLU A 134 35.45 -8.56 4.20
C GLU A 134 36.58 -8.14 3.25
N LEU A 135 36.35 -8.25 1.94
CA LEU A 135 37.29 -7.86 0.89
C LEU A 135 37.11 -6.42 0.39
N GLY A 136 36.15 -5.64 0.92
CA GLY A 136 35.93 -4.24 0.55
C GLY A 136 35.43 -4.02 -0.89
N MET A 137 34.74 -5.00 -1.48
CA MET A 137 34.22 -4.90 -2.85
C MET A 137 32.84 -4.21 -2.90
N GLU A 138 32.62 -3.34 -3.90
CA GLU A 138 31.40 -2.51 -4.01
C GLU A 138 30.14 -3.25 -4.46
N ALA A 139 30.27 -4.33 -5.24
CA ALA A 139 29.11 -5.05 -5.74
C ALA A 139 29.33 -6.55 -5.70
N PRO A 140 28.34 -7.31 -5.19
CA PRO A 140 28.51 -8.74 -5.17
C PRO A 140 28.32 -9.37 -6.54
N ASP A 141 29.24 -10.26 -6.90
CA ASP A 141 29.16 -11.05 -8.12
C ASP A 141 28.03 -12.09 -8.04
N ILE A 142 26.93 -11.79 -8.71
CA ILE A 142 25.76 -12.66 -8.83
C ILE A 142 25.88 -13.67 -9.99
N SER A 143 26.93 -13.60 -10.81
CA SER A 143 27.08 -14.45 -12.01
C SER A 143 27.12 -15.94 -11.66
N ALA A 144 27.69 -16.29 -10.50
CA ALA A 144 27.73 -17.64 -9.95
C ALA A 144 26.33 -18.24 -9.68
N PHE A 145 25.31 -17.40 -9.55
CA PHE A 145 23.93 -17.80 -9.24
C PHE A 145 23.00 -17.79 -10.45
N LYS A 146 23.46 -17.25 -11.59
CA LYS A 146 22.64 -17.04 -12.80
C LYS A 146 21.95 -18.31 -13.28
N LYS A 147 22.66 -19.44 -13.30
CA LYS A 147 22.07 -20.72 -13.72
C LYS A 147 20.94 -21.18 -12.80
N GLU A 148 21.10 -21.06 -11.47
CA GLU A 148 20.05 -21.45 -10.52
C GLU A 148 18.80 -20.57 -10.65
N ILE A 149 18.97 -19.31 -11.05
CA ILE A 149 17.89 -18.34 -11.31
C ILE A 149 17.17 -18.68 -12.61
N GLU A 150 17.91 -18.89 -13.70
CA GLU A 150 17.34 -19.25 -15.01
C GLU A 150 16.53 -20.55 -14.93
N GLU A 151 17.01 -21.54 -14.16
CA GLU A 151 16.24 -22.77 -13.86
C GLU A 151 14.88 -22.48 -13.20
N ASP A 152 14.81 -21.49 -12.30
CA ASP A 152 13.57 -21.07 -11.65
C ASP A 152 12.64 -20.32 -12.59
N GLU A 153 13.18 -19.39 -13.36
CA GLU A 153 12.41 -18.65 -14.36
C GLU A 153 11.81 -19.59 -15.40
N GLU A 154 12.57 -20.56 -15.91
CA GLU A 154 12.06 -21.54 -16.87
C GLU A 154 10.96 -22.43 -16.27
N ALA A 155 11.13 -22.89 -15.01
CA ALA A 155 10.13 -23.72 -14.35
C ALA A 155 8.83 -22.96 -14.07
N ILE A 156 8.93 -21.73 -13.58
CA ILE A 156 7.80 -20.81 -13.39
C ILE A 156 7.14 -20.53 -14.73
N LYS A 157 7.93 -20.22 -15.76
CA LYS A 157 7.43 -19.92 -17.10
C LYS A 157 6.62 -21.08 -17.67
N LYS A 158 7.17 -22.28 -17.56
CA LYS A 158 6.54 -23.51 -18.02
C LYS A 158 5.22 -23.81 -17.30
N ARG A 159 5.09 -23.43 -16.02
CA ARG A 159 3.93 -23.76 -15.20
C ARG A 159 2.84 -22.68 -15.22
N PHE A 160 3.24 -21.41 -15.24
CA PHE A 160 2.35 -20.26 -15.00
C PHE A 160 2.40 -19.20 -16.10
N GLY A 161 3.24 -19.35 -17.13
CA GLY A 161 3.36 -18.34 -18.18
C GLY A 161 4.56 -17.44 -17.95
N GLU A 162 4.43 -16.27 -17.33
CA GLU A 162 5.56 -15.35 -17.11
C GLU A 162 5.82 -15.03 -15.64
N HIS A 163 4.86 -15.32 -14.76
CA HIS A 163 4.89 -14.88 -13.38
C HIS A 163 4.54 -16.04 -12.43
N PRO A 164 5.10 -16.05 -11.21
CA PRO A 164 4.68 -17.00 -10.18
C PRO A 164 3.23 -16.71 -9.75
N LEU A 165 2.68 -17.58 -8.90
CA LEU A 165 1.32 -17.40 -8.39
C LEU A 165 1.13 -16.04 -7.71
N THR A 166 -0.03 -15.45 -7.95
CA THR A 166 -0.57 -14.37 -7.13
C THR A 166 -0.80 -14.87 -5.69
N LYS A 167 -0.98 -13.94 -4.74
CA LYS A 167 -1.21 -14.31 -3.33
C LYS A 167 -2.51 -15.09 -3.15
N GLU A 168 -3.52 -14.76 -3.94
CA GLU A 168 -4.83 -15.41 -4.00
C GLU A 168 -4.70 -16.86 -4.49
N GLU A 169 -3.99 -17.07 -5.60
CA GLU A 169 -3.75 -18.40 -6.16
C GLU A 169 -2.86 -19.25 -5.24
N GLN A 170 -1.82 -18.65 -4.65
CA GLN A 170 -0.97 -19.31 -3.66
C GLN A 170 -1.78 -19.70 -2.42
N TYR A 171 -2.66 -18.82 -1.94
CA TYR A 171 -3.51 -19.08 -0.78
C TYR A 171 -4.43 -20.27 -1.09
N LYS A 172 -5.09 -20.24 -2.24
CA LYS A 172 -6.01 -21.29 -2.68
C LYS A 172 -5.31 -22.64 -2.76
N SER A 173 -4.19 -22.71 -3.48
CA SER A 173 -3.39 -23.93 -3.63
C SER A 173 -2.93 -24.49 -2.27
N LEU A 174 -2.46 -23.62 -1.38
CA LEU A 174 -2.02 -24.04 -0.05
C LEU A 174 -3.19 -24.50 0.83
N ALA A 175 -4.28 -23.74 0.87
CA ALA A 175 -5.47 -24.08 1.65
C ALA A 175 -6.09 -25.43 1.21
N GLU A 176 -6.19 -25.67 -0.09
CA GLU A 176 -6.64 -26.96 -0.65
C GLU A 176 -5.75 -28.12 -0.18
N SER A 177 -4.42 -27.91 -0.15
CA SER A 177 -3.47 -28.95 0.29
C SER A 177 -3.54 -29.29 1.78
N LEU A 178 -4.07 -28.38 2.61
CA LEU A 178 -4.21 -28.55 4.05
C LEU A 178 -5.52 -29.27 4.43
N GLY A 179 -6.49 -29.29 3.52
CA GLY A 179 -7.79 -29.95 3.68
C GLY A 179 -8.88 -29.04 4.28
N PRO A 180 -10.13 -29.53 4.34
CA PRO A 180 -11.30 -28.70 4.69
C PRO A 180 -11.39 -28.33 6.17
N ASP A 181 -10.78 -29.12 7.06
CA ASP A 181 -10.89 -29.00 8.52
C ASP A 181 -9.83 -28.05 9.12
N VAL A 182 -9.53 -26.94 8.44
CA VAL A 182 -8.53 -25.95 8.89
C VAL A 182 -9.11 -24.54 9.01
N GLU A 183 -8.92 -23.89 10.15
CA GLU A 183 -9.17 -22.46 10.31
C GLU A 183 -7.87 -21.70 10.05
N ILE A 184 -7.92 -20.69 9.17
CA ILE A 184 -6.73 -19.95 8.74
C ILE A 184 -6.85 -18.51 9.20
N ASP A 185 -5.82 -18.05 9.92
CA ASP A 185 -5.59 -16.64 10.18
C ASP A 185 -4.50 -16.15 9.22
N PHE A 186 -4.81 -15.15 8.40
CA PHE A 186 -3.93 -14.65 7.34
C PHE A 186 -3.46 -13.23 7.66
N PHE A 187 -2.15 -13.10 7.88
CA PHE A 187 -1.45 -11.87 8.26
C PHE A 187 -0.64 -11.36 7.09
N ASP A 188 -0.93 -10.14 6.64
CA ASP A 188 -0.24 -9.49 5.54
C ASP A 188 -0.29 -7.97 5.77
N ASP A 189 0.75 -7.26 5.34
CA ASP A 189 0.85 -5.81 5.39
C ASP A 189 0.25 -5.16 4.13
N SER A 190 0.17 -5.91 3.03
CA SER A 190 -0.43 -5.42 1.79
C SER A 190 -1.94 -5.56 1.81
N TYR A 191 -2.61 -4.41 1.80
CA TYR A 191 -4.05 -4.36 1.62
C TYR A 191 -4.53 -5.06 0.34
N ALA A 192 -3.77 -4.95 -0.76
CA ALA A 192 -4.13 -5.57 -2.03
C ALA A 192 -4.23 -7.10 -1.88
N ASN A 193 -3.29 -7.70 -1.14
CA ASN A 193 -3.27 -9.14 -0.88
C ASN A 193 -4.46 -9.56 -0.02
N LEU A 194 -4.72 -8.84 1.09
CA LEU A 194 -5.88 -9.10 1.97
C LEU A 194 -7.20 -9.00 1.20
N LYS A 195 -7.36 -7.94 0.40
CA LYS A 195 -8.53 -7.69 -0.44
C LYS A 195 -8.71 -8.76 -1.51
N GLY A 196 -7.62 -9.18 -2.14
CA GLY A 196 -7.61 -10.23 -3.16
C GLY A 196 -8.15 -11.54 -2.60
N VAL A 197 -7.55 -12.02 -1.52
CA VAL A 197 -7.96 -13.25 -0.84
C VAL A 197 -9.42 -13.16 -0.34
N TYR A 198 -9.83 -12.00 0.18
CA TYR A 198 -11.20 -11.79 0.64
C TYR A 198 -12.23 -11.82 -0.50
N ASN A 199 -11.95 -11.17 -1.62
CA ASN A 199 -12.93 -10.98 -2.69
C ASN A 199 -12.91 -12.07 -3.76
N ASP A 200 -11.89 -12.93 -3.81
CA ASP A 200 -11.83 -14.00 -4.80
C ASP A 200 -13.00 -14.99 -4.60
N PRO A 201 -13.98 -15.06 -5.53
CA PRO A 201 -15.16 -15.90 -5.36
C PRO A 201 -14.85 -17.40 -5.39
N THR A 202 -13.65 -17.78 -5.82
CA THR A 202 -13.21 -19.18 -5.94
C THR A 202 -12.56 -19.73 -4.66
N ILE A 203 -12.31 -18.87 -3.67
CA ILE A 203 -11.86 -19.28 -2.34
C ILE A 203 -13.09 -19.61 -1.50
N GLU A 204 -13.38 -20.91 -1.37
CA GLU A 204 -14.56 -21.40 -0.62
C GLU A 204 -14.46 -21.08 0.88
N LYS A 205 -13.27 -21.26 1.47
CA LYS A 205 -13.03 -21.01 2.90
C LYS A 205 -12.21 -19.74 3.10
N LYS A 206 -12.91 -18.66 3.44
CA LYS A 206 -12.29 -17.37 3.73
C LYS A 206 -11.49 -17.44 5.04
N PRO A 207 -10.26 -16.92 5.05
CA PRO A 207 -9.49 -16.82 6.28
C PRO A 207 -10.01 -15.68 7.15
N ASN A 208 -9.67 -15.71 8.44
CA ASN A 208 -9.70 -14.50 9.26
C ASN A 208 -8.52 -13.63 8.83
N LEU A 209 -8.80 -12.40 8.41
CA LEU A 209 -7.79 -11.51 7.87
C LEU A 209 -7.26 -10.57 8.97
N TYR A 210 -5.95 -10.39 8.98
CA TYR A 210 -5.26 -9.48 9.90
C TYR A 210 -4.32 -8.58 9.11
N SER A 211 -4.55 -7.27 9.21
CA SER A 211 -3.65 -6.27 8.65
C SER A 211 -2.48 -6.09 9.61
N VAL A 212 -1.26 -6.22 9.10
CA VAL A 212 -0.06 -5.90 9.87
C VAL A 212 0.47 -4.56 9.41
N TYR A 213 0.36 -3.57 10.29
CA TYR A 213 0.62 -2.20 9.92
C TYR A 213 1.35 -1.41 11.00
N LYS A 214 2.42 -0.70 10.66
CA LYS A 214 3.32 -0.03 11.63
C LYS A 214 3.79 -0.94 12.76
N GLY A 215 3.87 -2.24 12.52
CA GLY A 215 4.22 -3.20 13.56
C GLY A 215 3.09 -3.48 14.54
N LYS A 216 1.85 -3.09 14.24
CA LYS A 216 0.63 -3.46 14.96
C LYS A 216 -0.16 -4.48 14.15
N VAL A 217 -0.98 -5.26 14.85
CA VAL A 217 -1.85 -6.26 14.23
C VAL A 217 -3.30 -5.88 14.49
N GLU A 218 -4.07 -5.71 13.43
CA GLU A 218 -5.50 -5.38 13.51
C GLU A 218 -6.33 -6.38 12.71
N SER A 219 -7.50 -6.74 13.22
CA SER A 219 -8.44 -7.56 12.44
C SER A 219 -8.94 -6.74 11.26
N TRP A 220 -8.80 -7.32 10.07
CA TRP A 220 -9.24 -6.68 8.84
C TRP A 220 -10.75 -6.85 8.71
N GLY A 221 -11.48 -5.73 8.64
CA GLY A 221 -12.94 -5.68 8.67
C GLY A 221 -13.54 -4.58 7.80
N GLU A 222 -14.88 -4.49 7.79
CA GLU A 222 -15.65 -3.61 6.90
C GLU A 222 -15.34 -2.10 7.05
N SER A 223 -14.88 -1.65 8.22
CA SER A 223 -14.51 -0.24 8.44
C SER A 223 -13.32 0.19 7.58
N HIS A 224 -12.27 -0.64 7.51
CA HIS A 224 -11.13 -0.43 6.62
C HIS A 224 -11.57 -0.45 5.15
N TYR A 225 -12.51 -1.32 4.79
CA TYR A 225 -13.07 -1.37 3.43
C TYR A 225 -13.79 -0.08 3.04
N LYS A 226 -14.56 0.53 3.96
CA LYS A 226 -15.29 1.77 3.70
C LYS A 226 -14.34 2.93 3.38
N GLU A 227 -13.28 3.09 4.17
CA GLU A 227 -12.32 4.19 3.98
C GLU A 227 -11.55 4.07 2.67
N ILE A 228 -11.18 2.85 2.28
CA ILE A 228 -10.47 2.58 1.01
C ILE A 228 -11.39 2.79 -0.18
N LYS A 229 -12.65 2.37 -0.07
CA LYS A 229 -13.67 2.65 -1.10
C LYS A 229 -13.85 4.16 -1.29
N GLU A 230 -13.83 4.93 -0.20
CA GLU A 230 -13.88 6.40 -0.26
C GLU A 230 -12.65 6.99 -0.96
N ILE A 231 -11.42 6.52 -0.64
CA ILE A 231 -10.20 6.96 -1.34
C ILE A 231 -10.27 6.65 -2.84
N GLY A 232 -10.62 5.42 -3.19
CA GLY A 232 -10.70 4.97 -4.57
C GLY A 232 -11.73 5.78 -5.39
N GLN A 233 -12.85 6.15 -4.77
CA GLN A 233 -13.83 7.03 -5.39
C GLN A 233 -13.28 8.44 -5.58
N LEU A 234 -12.63 9.03 -4.57
CA LEU A 234 -12.03 10.36 -4.66
C LEU A 234 -10.98 10.44 -5.79
N LEU A 235 -10.13 9.43 -5.93
CA LEU A 235 -9.15 9.37 -7.02
C LEU A 235 -9.81 9.24 -8.40
N THR A 236 -10.93 8.50 -8.48
CA THR A 236 -11.72 8.38 -9.72
C THR A 236 -12.36 9.71 -10.10
N ASP A 237 -12.88 10.44 -9.11
CA ASP A 237 -13.49 11.75 -9.30
C ASP A 237 -12.44 12.79 -9.76
N ILE A 238 -11.26 12.81 -9.13
CA ILE A 238 -10.12 13.66 -9.55
C ILE A 238 -9.69 13.35 -10.99
N ASN A 239 -9.63 12.06 -11.37
CA ASN A 239 -9.30 11.68 -12.73
C ASN A 239 -10.36 12.15 -13.75
N THR A 240 -11.64 12.11 -13.37
CA THR A 240 -12.76 12.58 -14.20
C THR A 240 -12.73 14.11 -14.36
N LEU A 241 -12.42 14.83 -13.26
CA LEU A 241 -12.17 16.28 -13.26
C LEU A 241 -11.06 16.64 -14.25
N ARG A 242 -9.91 15.96 -14.15
CA ARG A 242 -8.75 16.20 -15.01
C ARG A 242 -9.12 16.11 -16.49
N LYS A 243 -9.85 15.05 -16.89
CA LYS A 243 -10.28 14.84 -18.29
C LYS A 243 -11.21 15.97 -18.78
N SER A 244 -12.13 16.40 -17.94
CA SER A 244 -13.09 17.46 -18.27
C SER A 244 -12.40 18.82 -18.44
N LEU A 245 -11.48 19.17 -17.54
CA LEU A 245 -10.71 20.41 -17.62
C LEU A 245 -9.79 20.44 -18.85
N GLN A 246 -9.12 19.33 -19.18
CA GLN A 246 -8.30 19.22 -20.39
C GLN A 246 -9.11 19.45 -21.68
N LYS A 247 -10.39 19.04 -21.70
CA LYS A 247 -11.28 19.29 -22.83
C LYS A 247 -11.62 20.79 -22.97
N ILE A 248 -11.85 21.48 -21.84
CA ILE A 248 -12.15 22.92 -21.82
C ILE A 248 -10.92 23.72 -22.25
N GLU A 249 -9.76 23.43 -21.67
CA GLU A 249 -8.49 24.11 -21.97
C GLU A 249 -8.13 24.05 -23.46
N ARG A 250 -8.36 22.89 -24.10
CA ARG A 250 -8.07 22.66 -25.53
C ARG A 250 -9.18 23.13 -26.48
N SER A 251 -10.34 23.52 -25.97
CA SER A 251 -11.47 23.95 -26.81
C SER A 251 -11.22 25.36 -27.33
N LEU A 252 -11.21 25.53 -28.66
CA LEU A 252 -11.10 26.84 -29.29
C LEU A 252 -12.36 27.70 -29.08
N ASP A 253 -13.49 27.06 -28.87
CA ASP A 253 -14.80 27.70 -28.66
C ASP A 253 -15.04 28.09 -27.19
N ALA A 254 -14.18 27.67 -26.26
CA ALA A 254 -14.28 28.05 -24.86
C ALA A 254 -13.83 29.50 -24.66
N PRO A 255 -14.60 30.32 -23.91
CA PRO A 255 -14.17 31.63 -23.45
C PRO A 255 -12.80 31.61 -22.77
N GLU A 256 -11.98 32.64 -23.00
CA GLU A 256 -10.59 32.70 -22.53
C GLU A 256 -10.45 32.64 -21.00
N ASP A 257 -11.39 33.27 -20.29
CA ASP A 257 -11.50 33.20 -18.84
C ASP A 257 -11.71 31.76 -18.36
N LYS A 258 -12.57 31.00 -19.04
CA LYS A 258 -12.81 29.58 -18.73
C LYS A 258 -11.61 28.69 -19.04
N ARG A 259 -10.88 28.96 -20.14
CA ARG A 259 -9.63 28.25 -20.45
C ARG A 259 -8.56 28.53 -19.40
N THR A 260 -8.43 29.79 -18.97
CA THR A 260 -7.50 30.21 -17.92
C THR A 260 -7.82 29.53 -16.58
N MET A 261 -9.11 29.49 -16.19
CA MET A 261 -9.55 28.77 -14.99
C MET A 261 -9.27 27.27 -15.09
N ALA A 262 -9.54 26.65 -16.25
CA ALA A 262 -9.28 25.24 -16.46
C ALA A 262 -7.78 24.91 -16.34
N HIS A 263 -6.92 25.76 -16.91
CA HIS A 263 -5.47 25.62 -16.79
C HIS A 263 -5.00 25.70 -15.33
N GLN A 264 -5.50 26.69 -14.56
CA GLN A 264 -5.17 26.84 -13.14
C GLN A 264 -5.58 25.62 -12.31
N ALA A 265 -6.79 25.08 -12.56
CA ALA A 265 -7.26 23.87 -11.88
C ALA A 265 -6.43 22.63 -12.25
N LEU A 266 -6.00 22.48 -13.51
CA LEU A 266 -5.09 21.41 -13.92
C LEU A 266 -3.74 21.48 -13.23
N MET A 267 -3.21 22.68 -13.02
CA MET A 267 -1.97 22.88 -12.25
C MET A 267 -2.12 22.45 -10.78
N LYS A 268 -3.27 22.72 -10.15
CA LYS A 268 -3.57 22.22 -8.80
C LYS A 268 -3.66 20.69 -8.74
N ILE A 269 -4.29 20.05 -9.73
CA ILE A 269 -4.37 18.58 -9.79
C ILE A 269 -2.99 17.98 -10.01
N LYS A 270 -2.15 18.58 -10.85
CA LYS A 270 -0.77 18.13 -11.02
C LYS A 270 0.02 18.22 -9.70
N GLN A 271 -0.16 19.32 -8.96
CA GLN A 271 0.46 19.44 -7.63
C GLN A 271 -0.09 18.41 -6.65
N PHE A 272 -1.40 18.13 -6.67
CA PHE A 272 -1.99 17.01 -5.92
C PHE A 272 -1.33 15.69 -6.30
N ASP A 273 -1.14 15.38 -7.59
CA ASP A 273 -0.51 14.12 -8.02
C ASP A 273 0.93 14.01 -7.52
N GLU A 274 1.68 15.11 -7.52
CA GLU A 274 3.03 15.18 -6.97
C GLU A 274 3.04 15.00 -5.45
N ASP A 275 2.16 15.69 -4.75
CA ASP A 275 2.03 15.62 -3.29
C ASP A 275 1.55 14.23 -2.88
N TYR A 276 0.52 13.69 -3.53
CA TYR A 276 0.00 12.33 -3.41
C TYR A 276 1.11 11.31 -3.66
N SER A 277 1.91 11.47 -4.71
CA SER A 277 3.00 10.53 -5.03
C SER A 277 4.15 10.59 -4.01
N LYS A 278 4.45 11.79 -3.49
CA LYS A 278 5.42 11.97 -2.41
C LYS A 278 4.88 11.35 -1.11
N SER A 279 3.62 11.61 -0.80
CA SER A 279 2.96 11.22 0.44
C SER A 279 2.59 9.74 0.48
N LYS A 280 2.30 9.11 -0.66
CA LYS A 280 2.06 7.67 -0.80
C LYS A 280 3.21 6.82 -0.26
N ARG A 281 4.42 7.37 -0.20
CA ARG A 281 5.59 6.73 0.43
C ARG A 281 5.58 6.78 1.97
N PHE A 282 4.71 7.58 2.56
CA PHE A 282 4.59 7.86 3.99
C PHE A 282 3.19 7.50 4.52
N TRP A 283 2.39 6.79 3.73
CA TRP A 283 1.03 6.43 4.09
C TRP A 283 0.94 5.03 4.60
N ASP A 284 0.11 4.95 5.61
CA ASP A 284 0.37 4.07 6.69
C ASP A 284 -0.89 3.23 6.91
N THR A 285 -2.04 3.86 7.09
CA THR A 285 -3.33 3.18 6.94
C THR A 285 -4.14 3.79 5.80
N PRO A 286 -5.16 3.07 5.30
CA PRO A 286 -6.24 3.68 4.55
C PRO A 286 -6.86 4.90 5.21
N SER A 287 -6.97 4.93 6.53
CA SER A 287 -7.48 6.09 7.26
C SER A 287 -6.53 7.28 7.09
N ASP A 288 -5.22 7.06 7.18
CA ASP A 288 -4.19 8.09 7.00
C ASP A 288 -4.13 8.59 5.55
N GLU A 289 -4.24 7.68 4.58
CA GLU A 289 -4.37 8.02 3.16
C GLU A 289 -5.65 8.83 2.92
N LEU A 290 -6.80 8.43 3.48
CA LEU A 290 -8.06 9.14 3.31
C LEU A 290 -8.01 10.54 3.94
N VAL A 291 -7.45 10.66 5.14
CA VAL A 291 -7.25 11.95 5.83
C VAL A 291 -6.27 12.82 5.03
N SER A 292 -5.16 12.27 4.56
CA SER A 292 -4.16 12.99 3.77
C SER A 292 -4.72 13.43 2.43
N VAL A 293 -5.42 12.54 1.71
CA VAL A 293 -6.11 12.87 0.46
C VAL A 293 -7.11 13.98 0.69
N LYS A 294 -7.97 13.88 1.72
CA LYS A 294 -8.92 14.94 2.07
C LYS A 294 -8.22 16.25 2.44
N GLN A 295 -7.12 16.22 3.18
CA GLN A 295 -6.32 17.41 3.52
C GLN A 295 -5.61 18.04 2.32
N ILE A 296 -5.05 17.25 1.41
CA ILE A 296 -4.44 17.76 0.17
C ILE A 296 -5.53 18.36 -0.72
N ILE A 297 -6.68 17.69 -0.88
CA ILE A 297 -7.84 18.25 -1.62
C ILE A 297 -8.26 19.59 -1.01
N LYS A 298 -8.43 19.66 0.31
CA LYS A 298 -8.83 20.87 1.03
C LYS A 298 -7.81 22.00 0.92
N SER A 299 -6.53 21.74 1.19
CA SER A 299 -5.45 22.74 1.15
C SER A 299 -5.21 23.31 -0.25
N ARG A 300 -5.59 22.59 -1.30
CA ARG A 300 -5.50 23.05 -2.70
C ARG A 300 -6.79 23.72 -3.19
N GLY A 301 -7.83 23.79 -2.35
CA GLY A 301 -9.15 24.30 -2.73
C GLY A 301 -9.82 23.45 -3.80
N LEU A 302 -9.51 22.16 -3.87
CA LEU A 302 -10.10 21.24 -4.84
C LEU A 302 -11.51 20.78 -4.41
N GLU A 303 -11.92 21.02 -3.15
CA GLU A 303 -13.28 20.68 -2.67
C GLU A 303 -14.36 21.46 -3.45
N SER A 304 -14.19 22.77 -3.60
CA SER A 304 -15.11 23.60 -4.40
C SER A 304 -15.07 23.25 -5.88
N ASP A 305 -13.89 22.87 -6.40
CA ASP A 305 -13.71 22.46 -7.79
C ASP A 305 -14.37 21.09 -8.06
N LEU A 306 -14.30 20.15 -7.10
CA LEU A 306 -14.96 18.84 -7.16
C LEU A 306 -16.47 18.96 -7.00
N GLU A 307 -16.97 19.79 -6.08
CA GLU A 307 -18.40 20.07 -5.93
C GLU A 307 -18.96 20.76 -7.18
N SER A 308 -18.28 21.78 -7.69
CA SER A 308 -18.64 22.49 -8.92
C SER A 308 -18.59 21.55 -10.14
N LEU A 309 -17.67 20.59 -10.17
CA LEU A 309 -17.64 19.58 -11.22
C LEU A 309 -18.78 18.58 -11.07
N HIS A 310 -19.10 18.14 -9.85
CA HIS A 310 -20.22 17.25 -9.62
C HIS A 310 -21.54 17.90 -10.08
N GLU A 311 -21.71 19.20 -9.83
CA GLU A 311 -22.82 19.99 -10.39
C GLU A 311 -22.71 20.15 -11.91
N THR A 312 -21.53 20.45 -12.45
CA THR A 312 -21.33 20.65 -13.90
C THR A 312 -21.51 19.35 -14.69
N VAL A 313 -21.11 18.21 -14.14
CA VAL A 313 -21.30 16.87 -14.72
C VAL A 313 -22.77 16.50 -14.63
N LYS A 314 -23.43 16.65 -13.48
CA LYS A 314 -24.89 16.48 -13.35
C LYS A 314 -25.66 17.38 -14.33
N LEU A 315 -25.22 18.62 -14.52
CA LEU A 315 -25.79 19.56 -15.48
C LEU A 315 -25.51 19.14 -16.92
N SER A 316 -24.29 18.70 -17.24
CA SER A 316 -23.92 18.23 -18.59
C SER A 316 -24.64 16.94 -18.98
N GLU A 317 -24.83 16.02 -18.04
CA GLU A 317 -25.62 14.80 -18.18
C GLU A 317 -27.11 15.13 -18.29
N SER A 318 -27.62 16.11 -17.53
CA SER A 318 -29.00 16.60 -17.68
C SER A 318 -29.22 17.31 -19.03
N CYS A 319 -28.22 17.98 -19.57
CA CYS A 319 -28.25 18.63 -20.89
C CYS A 319 -28.08 17.61 -22.03
N HIS A 320 -27.28 16.55 -21.86
CA HIS A 320 -27.16 15.46 -22.83
C HIS A 320 -28.39 14.54 -22.85
N LEU A 321 -29.00 14.25 -21.70
CA LEU A 321 -30.28 13.53 -21.62
C LEU A 321 -31.45 14.37 -22.14
N ARG A 322 -31.33 15.71 -22.18
CA ARG A 322 -32.34 16.64 -22.72
C ARG A 322 -32.00 17.22 -24.08
N GLY A 323 -31.09 16.58 -24.83
CA GLY A 323 -31.00 16.72 -26.29
C GLY A 323 -32.28 16.31 -27.04
N ARG A 324 -33.34 15.92 -26.31
CA ARG A 324 -34.70 15.70 -26.81
C ARG A 324 -35.75 16.29 -25.86
N SER A 325 -35.81 17.61 -25.66
CA SER A 325 -37.07 18.34 -25.36
C SER A 325 -36.80 19.79 -24.92
N ASN A 326 -37.27 20.74 -25.73
CA ASN A 326 -37.45 22.15 -25.37
C ASN A 326 -38.36 22.28 -24.14
N ARG A 327 -37.79 22.57 -22.96
CA ARG A 327 -38.40 23.28 -21.81
C ARG A 327 -37.44 23.18 -20.60
N ALA A 328 -36.54 24.14 -20.46
CA ALA A 328 -35.97 24.45 -19.15
C ALA A 328 -37.00 25.29 -18.38
N SER A 329 -37.28 24.95 -17.13
CA SER A 329 -38.20 25.77 -16.33
C SER A 329 -37.51 27.08 -15.95
N PRO A 330 -38.23 28.20 -15.80
CA PRO A 330 -37.65 29.45 -15.30
C PRO A 330 -36.93 29.28 -13.94
N GLN A 331 -37.36 28.32 -13.13
CA GLN A 331 -36.70 27.97 -11.86
C GLN A 331 -35.33 27.33 -12.06
N ASP A 332 -35.14 26.49 -13.09
CA ASP A 332 -33.84 25.90 -13.43
C ASP A 332 -32.86 26.97 -13.94
N PHE A 333 -33.37 27.95 -14.70
CA PHE A 333 -32.58 29.06 -15.20
C PHE A 333 -32.18 30.03 -14.07
N GLU A 334 -33.06 30.23 -13.09
CA GLU A 334 -32.76 31.06 -11.92
C GLU A 334 -31.79 30.36 -10.97
N LYS A 335 -31.90 29.03 -10.83
CA LYS A 335 -30.91 28.22 -10.11
C LYS A 335 -29.55 28.27 -10.80
N PHE A 336 -29.51 28.21 -12.13
CA PHE A 336 -28.29 28.40 -12.92
C PHE A 336 -27.67 29.80 -12.73
N LYS A 337 -28.48 30.86 -12.67
CA LYS A 337 -28.00 32.21 -12.34
C LYS A 337 -27.47 32.32 -10.91
N GLN A 338 -28.14 31.69 -9.93
CA GLN A 338 -27.67 31.67 -8.55
C GLN A 338 -26.34 30.92 -8.41
N THR A 339 -26.16 29.80 -9.11
CA THR A 339 -24.87 29.07 -9.18
C THR A 339 -23.79 29.91 -9.89
N GLN A 340 -24.14 30.65 -10.95
CA GLN A 340 -23.22 31.61 -11.61
C GLN A 340 -22.81 32.77 -10.68
N VAL A 341 -23.73 33.25 -9.84
CA VAL A 341 -23.45 34.28 -8.82
C VAL A 341 -22.55 33.72 -7.71
N GLY A 342 -22.79 32.48 -7.26
CA GLY A 342 -21.92 31.78 -6.30
C GLY A 342 -20.50 31.56 -6.83
N LEU A 343 -20.36 31.16 -8.10
CA LEU A 343 -19.06 31.02 -8.78
C LEU A 343 -18.34 32.35 -8.95
N ARG A 344 -19.06 33.45 -9.23
CA ARG A 344 -18.47 34.80 -9.31
C ARG A 344 -18.04 35.32 -7.93
N GLN A 345 -18.78 35.00 -6.87
CA GLN A 345 -18.41 35.34 -5.50
C GLN A 345 -17.15 34.58 -5.07
N LEU A 346 -17.07 33.28 -5.37
CA LEU A 346 -15.88 32.45 -5.12
C LEU A 346 -14.63 33.01 -5.84
N VAL A 347 -14.77 33.47 -7.08
CA VAL A 347 -13.69 34.12 -7.85
C VAL A 347 -13.31 35.50 -7.27
N THR A 348 -14.26 36.18 -6.62
CA THR A 348 -14.03 37.48 -5.98
C THR A 348 -13.32 37.31 -4.64
N ASP A 349 -13.70 36.31 -3.85
CA ASP A 349 -13.09 35.99 -2.55
C ASP A 349 -11.63 35.49 -2.73
N LEU A 350 -11.35 34.76 -3.81
CA LEU A 350 -9.99 34.36 -4.20
C LEU A 350 -9.10 35.53 -4.65
N ARG A 351 -9.67 36.69 -5.00
CA ARG A 351 -8.93 37.90 -5.37
C ARG A 351 -8.64 38.81 -4.17
N SER A 352 -9.46 38.78 -3.12
CA SER A 352 -9.25 39.59 -1.91
C SER A 352 -8.11 39.09 -1.03
N ASP A 353 -7.82 37.78 -1.03
CA ASP A 353 -6.72 37.19 -0.23
C ASP A 353 -5.34 37.36 -0.87
N ALA A 354 -5.26 37.87 -2.11
CA ALA A 354 -4.00 38.03 -2.85
C ALA A 354 -3.37 39.43 -2.74
N ILE A 355 -3.99 40.38 -2.02
CA ILE A 355 -3.46 41.75 -1.90
C ILE A 355 -3.54 42.22 -0.43
N SER A 356 -2.51 41.88 0.34
CA SER A 356 -2.02 42.77 1.40
C SER A 356 -0.50 42.65 1.45
N PRO A 357 0.26 43.66 0.99
CA PRO A 357 1.69 43.68 1.19
C PRO A 357 2.01 43.88 2.68
N PRO A 358 3.11 43.30 3.19
CA PRO A 358 3.52 43.52 4.57
C PRO A 358 3.78 45.01 4.81
N ALA A 359 3.33 45.51 5.96
CA ALA A 359 3.59 46.87 6.40
C ALA A 359 5.12 47.13 6.46
N PRO A 360 5.60 48.30 6.01
CA PRO A 360 7.02 48.63 6.11
C PRO A 360 7.42 48.79 7.58
N PRO A 361 8.68 48.46 7.93
CA PRO A 361 9.17 48.63 9.29
C PRO A 361 9.21 50.11 9.67
N ASP A 362 8.71 50.42 10.86
CA ASP A 362 8.66 51.76 11.44
C ASP A 362 10.06 52.39 11.50
N SER A 363 10.16 53.60 10.95
CA SER A 363 11.26 54.51 11.18
C SER A 363 10.98 55.26 12.48
N GLN A 364 11.64 54.87 13.57
CA GLN A 364 11.75 55.71 14.75
C GLN A 364 13.11 56.38 14.81
N THR A 365 13.06 57.68 14.56
CA THR A 365 13.97 58.70 15.03
C THR A 365 14.08 58.69 16.55
N SER A 366 15.30 58.79 17.08
CA SER A 366 15.54 59.40 18.38
C SER A 366 16.88 60.13 18.33
N GLU A 367 16.81 61.46 18.40
CA GLU A 367 17.94 62.33 18.66
C GLU A 367 18.39 62.20 20.13
N ASP A 368 19.72 62.22 20.24
CA ASP A 368 20.53 63.02 21.17
C ASP A 368 21.04 62.55 22.54
N GLU A 369 22.28 63.05 22.73
CA GLU A 369 23.05 63.33 23.94
C GLU A 369 24.01 62.28 24.56
N THR A 370 25.28 62.48 24.16
CA THR A 370 26.51 62.65 24.97
C THR A 370 26.78 61.77 26.20
N SER A 371 27.89 61.02 26.17
CA SER A 371 29.07 61.29 27.02
C SER A 371 30.21 60.28 26.85
N LYS A 372 31.41 60.83 26.59
CA LYS A 372 32.74 60.54 27.16
C LYS A 372 33.41 59.16 26.98
N GLN A 373 34.74 59.29 26.81
CA GLN A 373 35.84 58.35 27.13
C GLN A 373 36.00 57.16 26.17
N GLN A 374 37.19 56.72 25.76
CA GLN A 374 38.59 57.11 25.95
C GLN A 374 39.42 56.16 25.06
N LEU A 375 40.66 56.57 24.78
CA LEU A 375 41.86 55.74 24.56
C LEU A 375 42.17 55.13 23.17
N HIS A 376 43.36 55.56 22.74
CA HIS A 376 44.39 54.96 21.88
C HIS A 376 44.26 54.94 20.36
#